data_AF-A0A7S9E0U8-F1
#
_entry.id   AF-A0A7S9E0U8-F1
#
_cell.length_a   1.000
_cell.length_b   1.000
_cell.length_c   1.000
_cell.angle_alpha   90.00
_cell.angle_beta   90.00
_cell.angle_gamma   90.00
#
_symmetry.space_group_name_H-M   'P 1'
#
loop_
_entity.id
_entity.type
_entity.pdbx_description
1 polymer ?
#
loop_
_entity_poly.entity_id
_entity_poly.type
_entity_poly.pdbx_seq_one_letter_code
_entity_poly.pdbx_strand_id
1 'polypeptide(L)' 'MNRKPNERDVLEVITDVEHAIGYTRQGLAVLDLWLDSMGIEDDTEVNRIAAVHSLVHESLTYLKKAAGINEE' A
#
# COMPACT_ATOMS: atom_id res chain seq x y z
N MET A 1 -24.64 8.44 30.54
CA MET A 1 -23.38 8.71 29.82
C MET A 1 -23.64 8.44 28.33
N ASN A 2 -23.95 9.48 27.55
CA ASN A 2 -24.20 9.34 26.11
C ASN A 2 -22.85 9.21 25.40
N ARG A 3 -22.44 7.98 25.04
CA ARG A 3 -21.40 7.79 24.03
C ARG A 3 -21.99 8.26 22.70
N LYS A 4 -21.45 9.35 22.15
CA LYS A 4 -21.70 9.67 20.74
C LYS A 4 -21.24 8.47 19.90
N PRO A 5 -22.03 8.02 18.92
CA PRO A 5 -21.55 7.03 17.97
C PRO A 5 -20.54 7.70 17.03
N ASN A 6 -19.43 7.02 16.77
CA ASN A 6 -18.57 7.19 15.58
C ASN A 6 -17.38 8.18 15.56
N GLU A 7 -16.96 8.78 16.67
CA GLU A 7 -15.62 9.42 16.70
C GLU A 7 -14.57 8.32 16.96
N ARG A 8 -14.10 7.68 15.89
CA ARG A 8 -12.87 6.86 15.96
C ARG A 8 -11.74 7.74 16.46
N ASP A 9 -10.95 7.26 17.41
CA ASP A 9 -9.85 8.03 17.98
C ASP A 9 -8.86 8.41 16.88
N VAL A 10 -8.45 9.68 16.84
CA VAL A 10 -7.49 10.18 15.84
C VAL A 10 -6.19 9.38 15.89
N LEU A 11 -5.76 8.96 17.08
CA LEU A 11 -4.56 8.13 17.25
C LEU A 11 -4.73 6.74 16.62
N GLU A 12 -5.94 6.17 16.70
CA GLU A 12 -6.27 4.89 16.08
C GLU A 12 -6.24 4.99 14.55
N VAL A 13 -6.76 6.09 13.99
CA VAL A 13 -6.67 6.37 12.56
C VAL A 13 -5.22 6.51 12.09
N ILE A 14 -4.40 7.23 12.84
CA ILE A 14 -2.97 7.39 12.52
C ILE A 14 -2.26 6.03 12.53
N THR A 15 -2.49 5.24 13.59
CA THR A 15 -1.90 3.90 13.74
C THR A 15 -2.27 2.99 12.57
N ASP A 16 -3.52 3.01 12.15
CA ASP A 16 -3.98 2.24 10.98
C ASP A 16 -3.31 2.66 9.68
N VAL A 17 -3.16 3.97 9.46
CA VAL A 17 -2.49 4.49 8.26
C VAL A 17 -1.02 4.10 8.24
N GLU A 18 -0.33 4.15 9.39
CA GLU A 18 1.06 3.69 9.52
C GLU A 18 1.20 2.19 9.21
N HIS A 19 0.30 1.36 9.74
CA HIS A 19 0.26 -0.06 9.41
C HIS A 19 0.00 -0.30 7.92
N ALA A 20 -0.97 0.40 7.33
CA ALA A 20 -1.27 0.29 5.90
C ALA A 20 -0.06 0.67 5.04
N ILE A 21 0.66 1.74 5.37
CA ILE A 21 1.92 2.12 4.70
C ILE A 21 2.95 0.99 4.81
N GLY A 22 3.10 0.42 6.00
CA GLY A 22 4.02 -0.70 6.25
C GLY A 22 3.71 -1.93 5.41
N TYR A 23 2.46 -2.37 5.41
CA TYR A 23 2.02 -3.53 4.62
C TYR A 23 2.11 -3.28 3.12
N THR A 24 1.76 -2.09 2.64
CA THR A 24 1.86 -1.73 1.23
C THR A 24 3.32 -1.77 0.76
N ARG A 25 4.28 -1.27 1.57
CA ARG A 25 5.73 -1.40 1.26
C ARG A 25 6.20 -2.84 1.19
N GLN A 26 5.75 -3.71 2.11
CA GLN A 26 6.09 -5.13 2.09
C GLN A 26 5.48 -5.82 0.86
N GLY A 27 4.23 -5.49 0.50
CA GLY A 27 3.58 -6.00 -0.70
C GLY A 27 4.33 -5.64 -1.98
N LEU A 28 4.79 -4.40 -2.11
CA LEU A 28 5.62 -3.96 -3.24
C LEU A 28 6.90 -4.79 -3.35
N ALA A 29 7.62 -4.97 -2.25
CA ALA A 29 8.85 -5.77 -2.25
C ALA A 29 8.62 -7.23 -2.68
N VAL A 30 7.48 -7.82 -2.31
CA VAL A 30 7.11 -9.18 -2.76
C VAL A 30 6.77 -9.21 -4.26
N LEU A 31 6.10 -8.17 -4.77
CA LEU A 31 5.80 -8.05 -6.20
C LEU A 31 7.07 -7.88 -7.03
N ASP A 32 8.06 -7.12 -6.54
CA ASP A 32 9.37 -6.97 -7.18
C ASP A 32 10.10 -8.32 -7.25
N LEU A 33 10.16 -9.05 -6.12
CA LEU A 33 10.75 -10.39 -6.09
C LEU A 33 10.03 -11.38 -7.02
N TRP A 34 8.70 -11.26 -7.14
CA TRP A 34 7.94 -12.10 -8.06
C TRP A 34 8.30 -11.75 -9.51
N LEU A 35 8.28 -10.46 -9.89
CA LEU A 35 8.70 -10.02 -11.23
C LEU A 35 10.10 -10.52 -11.58
N ASP A 36 11.06 -10.38 -10.67
CA ASP A 36 12.45 -10.82 -10.85
C ASP A 36 12.58 -12.35 -11.01
N SER A 37 11.67 -13.10 -10.40
CA SER A 37 11.67 -14.57 -10.47
C SER A 37 11.04 -15.12 -11.76
N MET A 38 10.31 -14.29 -12.51
CA MET A 38 9.64 -14.73 -13.72
C MET A 38 10.60 -14.78 -14.90
N GLY A 39 10.62 -15.93 -15.58
CA GLY A 39 11.30 -16.04 -16.87
C GLY A 39 10.59 -15.17 -17.91
N ILE A 40 11.34 -14.70 -18.91
CA ILE A 40 10.89 -13.81 -20.01
C ILE A 40 9.84 -14.47 -20.94
N GLU A 41 9.26 -15.61 -20.56
CA GLU A 41 8.39 -16.43 -21.40
C GLU A 41 6.89 -16.18 -21.16
N ASP A 42 6.49 -15.63 -19.99
CA ASP A 42 5.08 -15.30 -19.70
C ASP A 42 4.85 -13.78 -19.60
N ASP A 43 4.82 -13.12 -20.76
CA ASP A 43 4.50 -11.70 -20.88
C ASP A 43 3.14 -11.34 -20.26
N THR A 44 2.18 -12.28 -20.22
CA THR A 44 0.85 -11.97 -19.67
C THR A 44 0.90 -11.88 -18.16
N GLU A 45 1.59 -12.81 -17.50
CA GLU A 45 1.78 -12.77 -16.06
C GLU A 45 2.64 -11.56 -15.66
N VAL A 46 3.73 -11.28 -16.39
CA VAL A 46 4.60 -10.11 -16.13
C VAL A 46 3.79 -8.81 -16.17
N ASN A 47 2.97 -8.64 -17.22
CA ASN A 47 2.13 -7.45 -17.37
C ASN A 47 1.09 -7.32 -16.25
N ARG A 48 0.52 -8.43 -15.77
CA ARG A 48 -0.43 -8.40 -14.65
C ARG A 48 0.24 -8.00 -13.35
N ILE A 49 1.41 -8.55 -13.05
CA ILE A 49 2.15 -8.21 -11.82
C ILE A 49 2.61 -6.75 -11.89
N ALA A 50 3.11 -6.28 -13.04
CA ALA A 50 3.48 -4.87 -13.23
C ALA A 50 2.28 -3.92 -13.03
N ALA A 51 1.08 -4.31 -13.48
CA ALA A 51 -0.14 -3.55 -13.26
C ALA A 51 -0.52 -3.51 -11.77
N VAL A 52 -0.46 -4.64 -11.05
CA VAL A 52 -0.69 -4.70 -9.61
C VAL A 52 0.33 -3.84 -8.86
N HIS A 53 1.62 -3.95 -9.21
CA HIS A 53 2.69 -3.14 -8.63
C HIS A 53 2.38 -1.64 -8.77
N SER A 54 1.98 -1.20 -9.97
CA SER A 54 1.60 0.20 -10.22
C SER A 54 0.41 0.66 -9.35
N LEU A 55 -0.64 -0.16 -9.22
CA LEU A 55 -1.81 0.15 -8.40
C LEU A 55 -1.47 0.23 -6.91
N VAL A 56 -0.65 -0.69 -6.41
CA VAL A 56 -0.20 -0.74 -5.01
C VAL A 56 0.71 0.46 -4.71
N HIS A 57 1.57 0.83 -5.65
CA HIS A 57 2.43 2.02 -5.54
C HIS A 57 1.60 3.30 -5.46
N GLU A 58 0.62 3.47 -6.36
CA GLU A 58 -0.29 4.61 -6.34
C GLU A 58 -1.09 4.67 -5.02
N SER A 59 -1.56 3.51 -4.52
CA SER A 59 -2.22 3.42 -3.21
C SER A 59 -1.31 3.87 -2.07
N LEU A 60 -0.02 3.53 -2.12
CA LEU A 60 0.97 3.98 -1.13
C LEU A 60 1.10 5.50 -1.13
N THR A 61 1.11 6.12 -2.31
CA THR A 61 1.19 7.58 -2.46
C THR A 61 0.02 8.27 -1.75
N TYR A 62 -1.21 7.77 -1.93
CA TYR A 62 -2.38 8.31 -1.22
C TYR A 62 -2.33 8.07 0.29
N LEU A 63 -1.82 6.93 0.75
CA LEU A 63 -1.64 6.66 2.18
C LEU A 63 -0.60 7.60 2.82
N LYS A 64 0.54 7.82 2.17
CA LYS A 64 1.55 8.79 2.62
C LYS A 64 0.98 10.20 2.70
N LYS A 65 0.20 10.62 1.69
CA LYS A 65 -0.50 11.90 1.70
C LYS A 65 -1.49 12.01 2.88
N ALA A 66 -2.26 10.96 3.16
CA ALA A 66 -3.17 10.92 4.31
C ALA A 66 -2.43 11.00 5.66
N ALA A 67 -1.21 10.44 5.72
CA ALA A 67 -0.32 10.53 6.88
C ALA A 67 0.43 11.87 7.00
N GLY A 68 0.31 12.77 6.02
CA GLY A 68 1.07 14.02 5.98
C GLY A 68 2.57 13.83 5.71
N ILE A 69 2.96 12.70 5.13
CA ILE A 69 4.35 12.41 4.72
C ILE A 69 4.54 12.96 3.30
N ASN A 70 5.37 13.98 3.15
CA ASN A 70 5.79 14.46 1.83
C ASN A 70 6.90 13.56 1.26
N GLU A 71 6.81 13.22 -0.02
CA GLU A 71 7.89 12.55 -0.74
C GLU A 71 8.99 13.57 -1.04
N GLU A 72 10.23 13.26 -0.65
CA GLU A 72 11.44 14.03 -1.03
C GLU A 72 11.81 13.81 -2.50
#